data_AF-A0A8B6FGR7-F1
#
_entry.id   AF-A0A8B6FGR7-F1
#
_cell.length_a   1.000
_cell.length_b   1.000
_cell.length_c   1.000
_cell.angle_alpha   90.00
_cell.angle_beta   90.00
_cell.angle_gamma   90.00
#
_symmetry.space_group_name_H-M   'P 1'
#
loop_
_entity.id
_entity.type
_entity.pdbx_description
1 polymer ?
#
loop_
_entity_poly.entity_id
_entity_poly.type
_entity_poly.pdbx_seq_one_letter_code
_entity_poly.pdbx_strand_id
1 'polypeptide(L)'
;MTTPPNLNDLVGILLRFRLHQFAVTTDIEKAFLNVGLETQDRDVTRFFWFDTPTDPSTPLSTYRFKSVLFGATSSPFILNSVLQKHLRENRCEYTDTLMNDLYVDNILSSFPTESALLKYFDTSRDLFTRAGFNLRSWASNSQLLRDRANSHNVLDKDELIKVLGLRWNTCNDTLTFAKPEYTDIEDTQYQWKYCPTDSNPADMLSRGVTATKFLELDLWMKGPEWLTDKSNWPQWKNKESHILSTTIEQGQSTSEPQQKIRSYEGISKIMDIQRYSSYQKLLRITAYMYRFINNCRNNDKLTGNLSVNEIQTASTSWIRDSQLHSPCDSSDNTITSTRKAKTDAKEKIKSWIQPFRKT
;
A
#
# COMPACT_ATOMS: atom_id res chain seq x y z
N MET A 1 4.62 -23.62 10.03
CA MET A 1 5.75 -22.88 9.42
C MET A 1 5.21 -22.07 8.26
N THR A 2 5.05 -20.77 8.42
CA THR A 2 4.72 -19.86 7.33
C THR A 2 6.01 -19.57 6.57
N THR A 3 6.11 -20.04 5.32
CA THR A 3 7.17 -19.59 4.42
C THR A 3 7.06 -18.07 4.31
N PRO A 4 8.15 -17.30 4.47
CA PRO A 4 8.07 -15.85 4.34
C PRO A 4 7.55 -15.52 2.93
N PRO A 5 6.57 -14.62 2.82
CA PRO A 5 6.05 -14.23 1.51
C PRO A 5 7.21 -13.63 0.72
N ASN A 6 7.63 -14.28 -0.35
CA ASN A 6 8.56 -13.73 -1.34
C ASN A 6 7.83 -12.66 -2.19
N LEU A 7 7.12 -11.74 -1.53
CA LEU A 7 6.32 -10.71 -2.16
C LEU A 7 7.13 -9.42 -2.21
N ASN A 8 6.93 -8.66 -3.28
CA ASN A 8 7.49 -7.32 -3.37
C ASN A 8 6.89 -6.41 -2.29
N ASP A 9 7.71 -5.47 -1.82
CA ASP A 9 7.27 -4.45 -0.87
C ASP A 9 6.16 -3.59 -1.48
N LEU A 10 4.99 -3.60 -0.82
CA LEU A 10 3.78 -2.93 -1.29
C LEU A 10 3.99 -1.41 -1.39
N VAL A 11 4.74 -0.81 -0.45
CA VAL A 11 5.07 0.62 -0.49
C VAL A 11 5.97 0.90 -1.70
N GLY A 12 6.98 0.07 -1.94
CA GLY A 12 7.86 0.17 -3.10
C GLY A 12 7.10 0.09 -4.42
N ILE A 13 6.11 -0.80 -4.53
CA ILE A 13 5.26 -0.92 -5.73
C ILE A 13 4.44 0.35 -5.93
N LEU A 14 3.76 0.85 -4.89
CA LEU A 14 2.97 2.08 -4.98
C LEU A 14 3.84 3.30 -5.36
N LEU A 15 5.08 3.38 -4.85
CA LEU A 15 6.01 4.44 -5.22
C LEU A 15 6.46 4.34 -6.69
N ARG A 16 6.67 3.13 -7.23
CA ARG A 16 6.99 2.92 -8.66
C ARG A 16 5.79 3.19 -9.55
N PHE A 17 4.59 2.79 -9.12
CA PHE A 17 3.33 3.08 -9.79
C PHE A 17 3.05 4.58 -9.89
N ARG A 18 3.55 5.39 -8.94
CA ARG A 18 3.39 6.86 -8.95
C ARG A 18 4.65 7.62 -9.38
N LEU A 19 5.67 6.92 -9.88
CA LEU A 19 6.95 7.54 -10.22
C LEU A 19 6.87 8.41 -11.47
N HIS A 20 6.09 7.99 -12.46
CA HIS A 20 6.00 8.63 -13.77
C HIS A 20 4.56 9.07 -14.10
N GLN A 21 4.43 9.88 -15.17
CA GLN A 21 3.18 10.50 -15.58
C GLN A 21 2.11 9.49 -16.02
N PHE A 22 2.50 8.42 -16.72
CA PHE A 22 1.55 7.45 -17.25
C PHE A 22 1.54 6.19 -16.41
N ALA A 23 0.54 6.07 -15.56
CA ALA A 23 0.35 4.93 -14.69
C ALA A 23 -0.46 3.83 -15.40
N VAL A 24 -0.20 2.58 -15.03
CA VAL A 24 -0.88 1.41 -15.59
C VAL A 24 -1.01 0.29 -14.57
N THR A 25 -2.16 -0.39 -14.61
CA THR A 25 -2.43 -1.59 -13.84
C THR A 25 -3.04 -2.66 -14.74
N THR A 26 -2.77 -3.92 -14.42
CA THR A 26 -3.32 -5.11 -15.08
C THR A 26 -3.32 -6.28 -14.10
N ASP A 27 -4.22 -7.24 -14.28
CA ASP A 27 -4.26 -8.48 -13.52
C ASP A 27 -3.94 -9.70 -14.39
N ILE A 28 -3.40 -10.73 -13.74
CA ILE A 28 -3.15 -12.02 -14.35
C ILE A 28 -4.43 -12.86 -14.23
N GLU A 29 -5.05 -13.17 -15.37
CA GLU A 29 -6.29 -13.95 -15.41
C GLU A 29 -6.08 -15.31 -14.74
N LYS A 30 -6.89 -15.59 -13.70
CA LYS A 30 -6.95 -16.90 -13.04
C LYS A 30 -5.54 -17.43 -12.67
N ALA A 31 -4.68 -16.54 -12.20
CA ALA A 31 -3.25 -16.79 -12.01
C ALA A 31 -2.93 -18.14 -11.34
N PHE A 32 -3.60 -18.45 -10.23
CA PHE A 32 -3.40 -19.71 -9.50
C PHE A 32 -3.84 -20.95 -10.28
N LEU A 33 -4.91 -20.86 -11.06
CA LEU A 33 -5.44 -22.00 -11.83
C LEU A 33 -4.54 -22.38 -13.00
N ASN A 34 -3.73 -21.44 -13.49
CA ASN A 34 -2.73 -21.68 -14.54
C ASN A 34 -1.47 -22.36 -14.00
N VAL A 35 -1.34 -22.55 -12.68
CA VAL A 35 -0.21 -23.25 -12.07
C VAL A 35 -0.64 -24.65 -11.65
N GLY A 36 -0.13 -25.67 -12.34
CA GLY A 36 -0.40 -27.07 -12.01
C GLY A 36 0.25 -27.51 -10.69
N LEU A 37 -0.44 -28.37 -9.95
CA LEU A 37 0.13 -29.11 -8.82
C LEU A 37 0.75 -30.41 -9.33
N GLU A 38 1.89 -30.77 -8.74
CA GLU A 38 2.53 -32.06 -8.97
C GLU A 38 1.61 -33.19 -8.53
N THR A 39 1.61 -34.30 -9.27
CA THR A 39 0.60 -35.36 -9.10
C THR A 39 0.59 -35.93 -7.68
N GLN A 40 1.76 -36.00 -7.04
CA GLN A 40 1.94 -36.46 -5.66
C GLN A 40 1.32 -35.52 -4.61
N ASP A 41 1.25 -34.22 -4.90
CA ASP A 41 0.76 -33.20 -3.96
C ASP A 41 -0.75 -32.95 -4.11
N ARG A 42 -1.40 -33.49 -5.15
CA ARG A 42 -2.85 -33.28 -5.37
C ARG A 42 -3.70 -33.92 -4.29
N ASP A 43 -3.24 -35.00 -3.69
CA ASP A 43 -4.02 -35.76 -2.71
C ASP A 43 -4.21 -35.02 -1.38
N VAL A 44 -3.33 -34.07 -1.04
CA VAL A 44 -3.52 -33.19 0.13
C VAL A 44 -4.50 -32.04 -0.12
N THR A 45 -5.03 -31.93 -1.35
CA THR A 45 -6.01 -30.89 -1.75
C THR A 45 -7.42 -31.45 -1.98
N ARG A 46 -7.71 -32.62 -1.40
CA ARG A 46 -9.02 -33.25 -1.54
C ARG A 46 -10.11 -32.46 -0.84
N PHE A 47 -11.29 -32.45 -1.45
CA PHE A 47 -12.49 -31.91 -0.86
C PHE A 47 -13.70 -32.79 -1.22
N PHE A 48 -14.70 -32.77 -0.36
CA PHE A 48 -15.94 -33.49 -0.58
C PHE A 48 -16.98 -32.57 -1.21
N TRP A 49 -17.84 -33.15 -2.04
CA TRP A 49 -18.94 -32.45 -2.69
C TRP A 49 -20.17 -33.34 -2.69
N PHE A 50 -21.30 -32.79 -2.25
CA PHE A 50 -22.58 -33.47 -2.34
C PHE A 50 -23.16 -33.24 -3.73
N ASP A 51 -23.69 -34.29 -4.36
CA ASP A 51 -24.35 -34.16 -5.66
C ASP A 51 -25.54 -33.19 -5.57
N THR A 52 -26.24 -33.17 -4.43
CA THR A 52 -27.27 -32.16 -4.11
C THR A 52 -26.96 -31.49 -2.77
N PRO A 53 -26.61 -30.19 -2.72
CA PRO A 53 -26.21 -29.49 -1.49
C PRO A 53 -27.27 -29.47 -0.38
N THR A 54 -28.54 -29.58 -0.74
CA THR A 54 -29.68 -29.54 0.20
C THR A 54 -30.10 -30.91 0.70
N ASP A 55 -29.54 -31.99 0.13
CA ASP A 55 -29.90 -33.36 0.48
C ASP A 55 -28.67 -34.15 0.93
N PRO A 56 -28.43 -34.27 2.25
CA PRO A 56 -27.30 -35.00 2.80
C PRO A 56 -27.39 -36.51 2.60
N SER A 57 -28.49 -37.04 2.04
CA SER A 57 -28.60 -38.46 1.66
C SER A 57 -28.00 -38.76 0.29
N THR A 58 -27.63 -37.73 -0.48
CA THR A 58 -26.99 -37.92 -1.79
C THR A 58 -25.56 -38.42 -1.69
N PRO A 59 -25.05 -39.13 -2.73
CA PRO A 59 -23.68 -39.63 -2.75
C PRO A 59 -22.65 -38.53 -2.53
N LEU A 60 -21.67 -38.82 -1.69
CA LEU A 60 -20.54 -37.94 -1.42
C LEU A 60 -19.45 -38.18 -2.47
N SER A 61 -19.26 -37.21 -3.36
CA SER A 61 -18.19 -37.23 -4.36
C SER A 61 -16.90 -36.65 -3.78
N THR A 62 -15.76 -37.29 -4.04
CA THR A 62 -14.44 -36.79 -3.62
C THR A 62 -13.72 -36.19 -4.82
N TYR A 63 -13.38 -34.91 -4.73
CA TYR A 63 -12.60 -34.18 -5.73
C TYR A 63 -11.23 -33.81 -5.17
N ARG A 64 -10.31 -33.43 -6.06
CA ARG A 64 -8.98 -32.90 -5.71
C ARG A 64 -8.59 -31.81 -6.70
N PHE A 65 -7.84 -30.82 -6.25
CA PHE A 65 -7.33 -29.80 -7.15
C PHE A 65 -6.20 -30.35 -8.02
N LYS A 66 -6.17 -29.94 -9.29
CA LYS A 66 -5.05 -30.19 -10.21
C LYS A 66 -4.13 -28.97 -10.35
N SER A 67 -4.58 -27.82 -9.87
CA SER A 67 -3.88 -26.54 -9.90
C SER A 67 -3.81 -25.95 -8.50
N VAL A 68 -2.95 -24.95 -8.31
CA VAL A 68 -2.81 -24.24 -7.04
C VAL A 68 -4.17 -23.65 -6.64
N LEU A 69 -4.60 -23.93 -5.42
CA LEU A 69 -5.92 -23.52 -4.92
C LEU A 69 -5.90 -22.12 -4.28
N PHE A 70 -7.05 -21.45 -4.29
CA PHE A 70 -7.24 -20.21 -3.55
C PHE A 70 -7.33 -20.49 -2.04
N GLY A 71 -6.80 -19.59 -1.21
CA GLY A 71 -6.93 -19.66 0.25
C GLY A 71 -5.87 -20.50 0.97
N ALA A 72 -5.07 -21.32 0.26
CA ALA A 72 -3.92 -21.95 0.89
C ALA A 72 -2.79 -20.94 1.12
N THR A 73 -2.15 -21.02 2.29
CA THR A 73 -1.07 -20.10 2.69
C THR A 73 0.17 -20.19 1.80
N SER A 74 0.40 -21.35 1.17
CA SER A 74 1.50 -21.59 0.24
C SER A 74 1.23 -21.09 -1.19
N SER A 75 -0.03 -20.88 -1.58
CA SER A 75 -0.40 -20.57 -2.96
C SER A 75 0.25 -19.29 -3.50
N PRO A 76 0.27 -18.15 -2.78
CA PRO A 76 0.94 -16.94 -3.26
C PRO A 76 2.44 -17.14 -3.50
N PHE A 77 3.11 -17.94 -2.65
CA PHE A 77 4.51 -18.26 -2.81
C PHE A 77 4.77 -19.11 -4.06
N ILE A 78 3.95 -20.13 -4.29
CA ILE A 78 4.08 -21.01 -5.46
C ILE A 78 3.87 -20.21 -6.74
N LEU A 79 2.78 -19.42 -6.81
CA LEU A 79 2.50 -18.56 -7.97
C LEU A 79 3.65 -17.61 -8.27
N ASN A 80 4.13 -16.89 -7.25
CA ASN A 80 5.22 -15.95 -7.41
C ASN A 80 6.53 -16.64 -7.84
N SER A 81 6.82 -17.84 -7.33
CA SER A 81 8.01 -18.61 -7.74
C SER A 81 7.94 -19.03 -9.21
N VAL A 82 6.76 -19.46 -9.67
CA VAL A 82 6.53 -19.82 -11.08
C VAL A 82 6.64 -18.59 -11.99
N LEU A 83 6.01 -17.48 -11.61
CA LEU A 83 6.12 -16.22 -12.37
C LEU A 83 7.57 -15.73 -12.44
N GLN A 84 8.32 -15.73 -11.33
CA GLN A 84 9.73 -15.36 -11.33
C GLN A 84 10.57 -16.27 -12.23
N LYS A 85 10.31 -17.58 -12.23
CA LYS A 85 10.99 -18.53 -13.12
C LYS A 85 10.74 -18.19 -14.58
N HIS A 86 9.47 -18.03 -14.98
CA HIS A 86 9.11 -17.69 -16.35
C HIS A 86 9.67 -16.35 -16.80
N LEU A 87 9.62 -15.32 -15.94
CA LEU A 87 10.20 -13.99 -16.24
C LEU A 87 11.73 -14.06 -16.44
N ARG A 88 12.44 -14.90 -15.68
CA ARG A 88 13.89 -15.09 -15.83
C ARG A 88 14.27 -15.87 -17.07
N GLU A 89 13.48 -16.89 -17.43
CA GLU A 89 13.72 -17.72 -18.61
C GLU A 89 13.29 -17.03 -19.91
N ASN A 90 12.23 -16.22 -19.86
CA ASN A 90 11.69 -15.48 -20.99
C ASN A 90 12.01 -13.99 -20.86
N ARG A 91 13.28 -13.61 -20.93
CA ARG A 91 13.66 -12.21 -20.69
C ARG A 91 13.15 -11.28 -21.79
N CYS A 92 12.77 -10.06 -21.40
CA CYS A 92 12.53 -8.91 -22.25
C CYS A 92 13.10 -7.65 -21.57
N GLU A 93 13.02 -6.51 -22.24
CA GLU A 93 13.52 -5.24 -21.70
C GLU A 93 12.79 -4.79 -20.41
N TYR A 94 11.60 -5.32 -20.14
CA TYR A 94 10.79 -5.00 -18.96
C TYR A 94 10.79 -6.10 -17.88
N THR A 95 11.60 -7.16 -18.03
CA THR A 95 11.65 -8.25 -17.05
C THR A 95 11.89 -7.74 -15.64
N ASP A 96 12.87 -6.86 -15.44
CA ASP A 96 13.19 -6.35 -14.10
C ASP A 96 12.07 -5.45 -13.56
N THR A 97 11.42 -4.66 -14.43
CA THR A 97 10.23 -3.87 -14.06
C THR A 97 9.11 -4.79 -13.58
N LEU A 98 8.75 -5.81 -14.39
CA LEU A 98 7.72 -6.78 -14.06
C LEU A 98 8.02 -7.54 -12.76
N MET A 99 9.27 -7.96 -12.56
CA MET A 99 9.68 -8.66 -11.33
C MET A 99 9.56 -7.78 -10.09
N ASN A 100 9.73 -6.46 -10.21
CA ASN A 100 9.59 -5.53 -9.09
C ASN A 100 8.13 -5.04 -8.89
N ASP A 101 7.33 -4.99 -9.95
CA ASP A 101 6.01 -4.37 -9.94
C ASP A 101 4.86 -5.37 -9.74
N LEU A 102 5.16 -6.67 -9.79
CA LEU A 102 4.22 -7.75 -9.51
C LEU A 102 3.90 -7.84 -8.00
N TYR A 103 2.61 -7.90 -7.68
CA TYR A 103 2.08 -8.23 -6.36
C TYR A 103 1.01 -9.31 -6.48
N VAL A 104 1.41 -10.55 -6.19
CA VAL A 104 0.55 -11.74 -6.36
C VAL A 104 0.07 -11.88 -7.81
N ASP A 105 -1.15 -11.45 -8.11
CA ASP A 105 -1.81 -11.48 -9.40
C ASP A 105 -1.96 -10.10 -10.06
N ASN A 106 -1.59 -9.02 -9.36
CA ASN A 106 -1.69 -7.65 -9.85
C ASN A 106 -0.32 -7.11 -10.27
N ILE A 107 -0.27 -6.31 -11.33
CA ILE A 107 0.94 -5.63 -11.79
C ILE A 107 0.65 -4.13 -11.85
N LEU A 108 1.47 -3.32 -11.18
CA LEU A 108 1.33 -1.87 -11.14
C LEU A 108 2.64 -1.19 -11.55
N SER A 109 2.61 -0.42 -12.63
CA SER A 109 3.79 0.26 -13.15
C SER A 109 3.47 1.69 -13.59
N SER A 110 4.50 2.47 -13.90
CA SER A 110 4.34 3.75 -14.58
C SER A 110 5.48 4.03 -15.55
N PHE A 111 5.21 4.86 -16.56
CA PHE A 111 6.15 5.18 -17.63
C PHE A 111 6.18 6.69 -17.92
N PRO A 112 7.35 7.23 -18.31
CA PRO A 112 7.50 8.67 -18.55
C PRO A 112 6.86 9.13 -19.87
N THR A 113 6.65 8.22 -20.83
CA THR A 113 6.09 8.53 -22.15
C THR A 113 5.06 7.50 -22.56
N GLU A 114 4.06 7.90 -23.35
CA GLU A 114 3.05 6.99 -23.88
C GLU A 114 3.68 5.94 -24.81
N SER A 115 4.72 6.30 -25.57
CA SER A 115 5.43 5.34 -26.42
C SER A 115 6.05 4.19 -25.60
N ALA A 116 6.69 4.50 -24.47
CA ALA A 116 7.23 3.47 -23.57
C ALA A 116 6.12 2.63 -22.95
N LEU A 117 5.00 3.26 -22.57
CA LEU A 117 3.82 2.58 -22.04
C LEU A 117 3.20 1.59 -23.04
N LEU A 118 3.01 2.00 -24.30
CA LEU A 118 2.44 1.14 -25.34
C LEU A 118 3.39 -0.03 -25.66
N LYS A 119 4.70 0.24 -25.72
CA LYS A 119 5.71 -0.80 -25.90
C LYS A 119 5.71 -1.80 -24.75
N TYR A 120 5.56 -1.32 -23.51
CA TYR A 120 5.39 -2.16 -22.33
C TYR A 120 4.15 -3.04 -22.44
N PHE A 121 3.00 -2.47 -22.81
CA PHE A 121 1.75 -3.21 -23.01
C PHE A 121 1.92 -4.37 -24.00
N ASP A 122 2.47 -4.12 -25.18
CA ASP A 122 2.63 -5.18 -26.19
C ASP A 122 3.65 -6.24 -25.74
N THR A 123 4.78 -5.80 -25.20
CA THR A 123 5.90 -6.69 -24.83
C THR A 123 5.56 -7.56 -23.63
N SER A 124 4.88 -7.00 -22.62
CA SER A 124 4.49 -7.76 -21.43
C SER A 124 3.42 -8.80 -21.77
N ARG A 125 2.48 -8.48 -22.66
CA ARG A 125 1.45 -9.43 -23.10
C ARG A 125 2.03 -10.59 -23.88
N ASP A 126 2.92 -10.34 -24.83
CA ASP A 126 3.62 -11.40 -25.56
C ASP A 126 4.39 -12.31 -24.59
N LEU A 127 5.12 -11.70 -23.65
CA LEU A 127 5.86 -12.42 -22.63
C LEU A 127 4.98 -13.34 -21.78
N PHE A 128 3.90 -12.80 -21.21
CA PHE A 128 2.99 -13.58 -20.37
C PHE A 128 2.30 -14.68 -21.19
N THR A 129 1.93 -14.42 -22.44
CA THR A 129 1.35 -15.43 -23.34
C THR A 129 2.31 -16.60 -23.54
N ARG A 130 3.59 -16.32 -23.80
CA ARG A 130 4.63 -17.37 -23.91
C ARG A 130 4.86 -18.12 -22.58
N ALA A 131 4.65 -17.45 -21.45
CA ALA A 131 4.72 -18.05 -20.13
C ALA A 131 3.45 -18.84 -19.73
N GLY A 132 2.43 -18.92 -20.59
CA GLY A 132 1.17 -19.60 -20.30
C GLY A 132 0.21 -18.82 -19.40
N PHE A 133 0.41 -17.50 -19.28
CA PHE A 133 -0.45 -16.60 -18.53
C PHE A 133 -1.10 -15.56 -19.45
N ASN A 134 -2.27 -15.04 -19.04
CA ASN A 134 -2.96 -13.99 -19.77
C ASN A 134 -3.07 -12.73 -18.91
N LEU A 135 -2.67 -11.58 -19.45
CA LEU A 135 -2.84 -10.26 -18.81
C LEU A 135 -4.16 -9.64 -19.28
N ARG A 136 -5.02 -9.27 -18.34
CA ARG A 136 -6.35 -8.70 -18.60
C ARG A 136 -6.59 -7.44 -17.73
N SER A 137 -7.80 -6.89 -17.81
CA SER A 137 -8.28 -5.73 -17.04
C SER A 137 -7.25 -4.59 -16.97
N TRP A 138 -6.77 -4.18 -18.14
CA TRP A 138 -5.81 -3.09 -18.25
C TRP A 138 -6.49 -1.76 -17.96
N ALA A 139 -5.96 -0.98 -17.03
CA ALA A 139 -6.41 0.37 -16.76
C ALA A 139 -5.23 1.36 -16.75
N SER A 140 -5.46 2.56 -17.28
CA SER A 140 -4.44 3.60 -17.40
C SER A 140 -5.05 4.99 -17.49
N ASN A 141 -4.28 6.01 -17.09
CA ASN A 141 -4.60 7.42 -17.34
C ASN A 141 -4.20 7.90 -18.75
N SER A 142 -3.59 7.06 -19.60
CA SER A 142 -3.31 7.35 -21.01
C SER A 142 -4.46 6.91 -21.91
N GLN A 143 -5.04 7.84 -22.66
CA GLN A 143 -6.10 7.51 -23.63
C GLN A 143 -5.58 6.59 -24.74
N LEU A 144 -4.34 6.77 -25.20
CA LEU A 144 -3.73 5.89 -26.21
C LEU A 144 -3.66 4.45 -25.74
N LEU A 145 -3.25 4.21 -24.49
CA LEU A 145 -3.23 2.86 -23.94
C LEU A 145 -4.65 2.32 -23.78
N ARG A 146 -5.62 3.14 -23.35
CA ARG A 146 -7.02 2.71 -23.23
C ARG A 146 -7.60 2.26 -24.56
N ASP A 147 -7.38 3.03 -25.63
CA ASP A 147 -7.84 2.69 -26.98
C ASP A 147 -7.20 1.39 -27.48
N ARG A 148 -5.90 1.20 -27.24
CA ARG A 148 -5.19 -0.04 -27.58
C ARG A 148 -5.68 -1.22 -26.75
N ALA A 149 -5.87 -1.06 -25.45
CA ALA A 149 -6.41 -2.12 -24.61
C ALA A 149 -7.84 -2.51 -25.03
N ASN A 150 -8.65 -1.54 -25.47
CA ASN A 150 -10.01 -1.76 -25.95
C ASN A 150 -10.02 -2.54 -27.28
N SER A 151 -9.13 -2.21 -28.22
CA SER A 151 -9.04 -2.96 -29.49
C SER A 151 -8.67 -4.43 -29.30
N HIS A 152 -7.96 -4.74 -28.21
CA HIS A 152 -7.64 -6.10 -27.80
C HIS A 152 -8.66 -6.73 -26.84
N ASN A 153 -9.79 -6.07 -26.53
CA ASN A 153 -10.82 -6.52 -25.58
C ASN A 153 -10.30 -6.84 -24.17
N VAL A 154 -9.29 -6.09 -23.69
CA VAL A 154 -8.72 -6.27 -22.34
C VAL A 154 -8.78 -5.00 -21.49
N LEU A 155 -9.39 -3.93 -21.98
CA LEU A 155 -9.59 -2.70 -21.24
C LEU A 155 -10.51 -2.93 -20.04
N ASP A 156 -10.07 -2.47 -18.86
CA ASP A 156 -10.96 -2.22 -17.75
C ASP A 156 -11.78 -0.96 -18.05
N LYS A 157 -13.10 -1.12 -18.13
CA LYS A 157 -14.02 -0.05 -18.52
C LYS A 157 -14.27 0.91 -17.36
N ASP A 158 -13.99 0.49 -16.13
CA ASP A 158 -14.22 1.32 -14.96
C ASP A 158 -13.16 2.43 -14.89
N GLU A 159 -13.60 3.63 -14.52
CA GLU A 159 -12.67 4.75 -14.32
C GLU A 159 -12.07 4.74 -12.91
N LEU A 160 -12.70 4.02 -11.96
CA LEU A 160 -12.30 3.95 -10.57
C LEU A 160 -11.80 2.55 -10.22
N ILE A 161 -10.49 2.35 -10.32
CA ILE A 161 -9.84 1.05 -10.21
C ILE A 161 -9.37 0.79 -8.78
N LYS A 162 -9.58 -0.43 -8.28
CA LYS A 162 -9.03 -0.86 -6.99
C LYS A 162 -7.55 -1.22 -7.16
N VAL A 163 -6.68 -0.54 -6.41
CA VAL A 163 -5.23 -0.66 -6.52
C VAL A 163 -4.63 -0.88 -5.13
N LEU A 164 -4.28 -2.13 -4.80
CA LEU A 164 -3.63 -2.52 -3.53
C LEU A 164 -4.28 -1.93 -2.25
N GLY A 165 -5.61 -1.87 -2.21
CA GLY A 165 -6.38 -1.32 -1.08
C GLY A 165 -6.78 0.15 -1.22
N LEU A 166 -6.29 0.84 -2.25
CA LEU A 166 -6.70 2.18 -2.64
C LEU A 166 -7.69 2.15 -3.81
N ARG A 167 -8.29 3.31 -4.12
CA ARG A 167 -9.06 3.55 -5.33
C ARG A 167 -8.35 4.58 -6.19
N TRP A 168 -8.06 4.23 -7.42
CA TRP A 168 -7.41 5.10 -8.40
C TRP A 168 -8.41 5.54 -9.45
N ASN A 169 -8.64 6.85 -9.55
CA ASN A 169 -9.41 7.43 -10.64
C ASN A 169 -8.46 7.66 -11.83
N THR A 170 -8.67 6.96 -12.94
CA THR A 170 -7.79 7.01 -14.12
C THR A 170 -7.93 8.31 -14.91
N CYS A 171 -9.12 8.93 -14.93
CA CYS A 171 -9.38 10.18 -15.64
C CYS A 171 -8.67 11.38 -14.99
N ASN A 172 -8.80 11.49 -13.68
CA ASN A 172 -8.20 12.58 -12.89
C ASN A 172 -6.80 12.25 -12.38
N ASP A 173 -6.35 11.01 -12.57
CA ASP A 173 -5.11 10.46 -12.03
C ASP A 173 -4.93 10.66 -10.51
N THR A 174 -5.97 10.38 -9.74
CA THR A 174 -6.00 10.60 -8.29
C THR A 174 -6.16 9.30 -7.50
N LEU A 175 -5.37 9.13 -6.44
CA LEU A 175 -5.51 8.04 -5.48
C LEU A 175 -6.36 8.51 -4.30
N THR A 176 -7.35 7.69 -3.95
CA THR A 176 -8.27 7.93 -2.83
C THR A 176 -8.39 6.67 -1.99
N PHE A 177 -8.78 6.85 -0.73
CA PHE A 177 -9.18 5.72 0.11
C PHE A 177 -10.64 5.38 -0.18
N ALA A 178 -10.97 4.09 -0.17
CA ALA A 178 -12.37 3.70 -0.14
C ALA A 178 -13.02 4.27 1.12
N LYS A 179 -14.04 5.11 0.94
CA LYS A 179 -14.86 5.54 2.07
C LYS A 179 -15.52 4.27 2.64
N PRO A 180 -15.46 4.02 3.96
CA PRO A 180 -16.24 2.95 4.54
C PRO A 180 -17.72 3.23 4.25
N GLU A 181 -18.33 2.38 3.45
CA GLU A 181 -19.78 2.35 3.28
C GLU A 181 -20.34 1.57 4.47
N TYR A 182 -20.92 2.32 5.40
CA TYR A 182 -21.67 1.73 6.49
C TYR A 182 -23.06 1.40 5.93
N THR A 183 -23.25 0.19 5.42
CA THR A 183 -24.59 -0.36 5.29
C THR A 183 -24.99 -0.85 6.66
N ASP A 184 -26.07 -0.32 7.22
CA ASP A 184 -26.75 -0.97 8.33
C ASP A 184 -27.07 -2.39 7.85
N ILE A 185 -26.31 -3.37 8.34
CA ILE A 185 -26.59 -4.77 8.06
C ILE A 185 -27.88 -5.04 8.83
N GLU A 186 -29.02 -4.98 8.13
CA GLU A 186 -30.30 -5.46 8.64
C GLU A 186 -30.28 -6.99 8.72
N ASP A 187 -29.36 -7.51 9.53
CA ASP A 187 -29.52 -8.84 10.09
C ASP A 187 -30.63 -8.72 11.13
N THR A 188 -31.83 -9.17 10.78
CA THR A 188 -33.04 -9.03 11.62
C THR A 188 -32.89 -9.60 13.04
N GLN A 189 -31.82 -10.35 13.31
CA GLN A 189 -31.47 -10.85 14.65
C GLN A 189 -30.50 -9.93 15.42
N TYR A 190 -29.68 -9.11 14.76
CA TYR A 190 -28.61 -8.32 15.41
C TYR A 190 -28.56 -6.89 14.89
N GLN A 191 -28.76 -5.92 15.80
CA GLN A 191 -28.59 -4.50 15.49
C GLN A 191 -27.12 -4.10 15.61
N TRP A 192 -26.41 -4.03 14.48
CA TRP A 192 -25.07 -3.47 14.43
C TRP A 192 -25.12 -1.95 14.54
N LYS A 193 -24.30 -1.37 15.42
CA LYS A 193 -24.21 0.08 15.60
C LYS A 193 -22.76 0.55 15.65
N TYR A 194 -22.51 1.74 15.12
CA TYR A 194 -21.19 2.34 15.15
C TYR A 194 -20.74 2.62 16.59
N CYS A 195 -19.54 2.14 16.94
CA CYS A 195 -18.85 2.50 18.17
C CYS A 195 -17.97 3.74 17.90
N PRO A 196 -18.19 4.89 18.59
CA PRO A 196 -17.36 6.08 18.44
C PRO A 196 -15.87 5.76 18.58
N THR A 197 -15.04 6.38 17.73
CA THR A 197 -13.58 6.15 17.67
C THR A 197 -12.91 6.22 19.04
N ASP A 198 -13.25 7.20 19.87
CA ASP A 198 -12.67 7.39 21.21
C ASP A 198 -13.10 6.33 22.22
N SER A 199 -14.18 5.60 21.91
CA SER A 199 -14.71 4.49 22.70
C SER A 199 -14.39 3.12 22.10
N ASN A 200 -13.76 3.03 20.92
CA ASN A 200 -13.51 1.75 20.26
C ASN A 200 -12.27 1.06 20.85
N PRO A 201 -12.42 -0.05 21.61
CA PRO A 201 -11.25 -0.74 22.17
C PRO A 201 -10.31 -1.28 21.09
N ALA A 202 -10.82 -1.61 19.89
CA ALA A 202 -9.99 -2.11 18.78
C ALA A 202 -9.02 -1.04 18.23
N ASP A 203 -9.33 0.25 18.39
CA ASP A 203 -8.46 1.34 17.95
C ASP A 203 -7.14 1.38 18.74
N MET A 204 -7.13 0.89 19.99
CA MET A 204 -5.93 0.88 20.83
C MET A 204 -4.87 -0.07 20.29
N LEU A 205 -5.28 -1.24 19.80
CA LEU A 205 -4.38 -2.20 19.16
C LEU A 205 -3.98 -1.74 17.75
N SER A 206 -4.93 -1.20 16.98
CA SER A 206 -4.65 -0.80 15.59
C SER A 206 -3.79 0.45 15.47
N ARG A 207 -3.89 1.40 16.41
CA ARG A 207 -3.05 2.62 16.47
C ARG A 207 -1.72 2.40 17.20
N GLY A 208 -1.58 1.27 17.88
CA GLY A 208 -0.39 0.88 18.62
C GLY A 208 -0.38 1.41 20.06
N VAL A 209 -0.23 0.50 21.01
CA VAL A 209 -0.09 0.79 22.44
C VAL A 209 0.97 -0.13 23.04
N THR A 210 1.77 0.39 23.98
CA THR A 210 2.76 -0.40 24.71
C THR A 210 2.09 -1.43 25.62
N ALA A 211 2.67 -2.62 25.79
CA ALA A 211 2.10 -3.68 26.63
C ALA A 211 1.78 -3.24 28.07
N THR A 212 2.62 -2.39 28.68
CA THR A 212 2.39 -1.83 30.01
C THR A 212 1.12 -0.99 30.05
N LYS A 213 1.03 0.00 29.16
CA LYS A 213 -0.15 0.84 29.00
C LYS A 213 -1.39 0.02 28.64
N PHE A 214 -1.26 -1.04 27.84
CA PHE A 214 -2.38 -1.92 27.47
C PHE A 214 -3.02 -2.60 28.68
N LEU A 215 -2.20 -3.07 29.64
CA LEU A 215 -2.69 -3.70 30.86
C LEU A 215 -3.46 -2.74 31.79
N GLU A 216 -3.22 -1.44 31.65
CA GLU A 216 -3.87 -0.38 32.43
C GLU A 216 -5.18 0.13 31.77
N LEU A 217 -5.51 -0.32 30.55
CA LEU A 217 -6.66 0.20 29.81
C LEU A 217 -7.93 -0.58 30.12
N ASP A 218 -8.73 0.02 31.00
CA ASP A 218 -10.07 -0.44 31.34
C ASP A 218 -10.98 -0.57 30.12
N LEU A 219 -10.84 0.31 29.11
CA LEU A 219 -11.68 0.29 27.91
C LEU A 219 -11.56 -1.04 27.13
N TRP A 220 -10.38 -1.65 27.07
CA TRP A 220 -10.19 -2.94 26.40
C TRP A 220 -10.85 -4.08 27.17
N MET A 221 -10.69 -4.08 28.49
CA MET A 221 -11.15 -5.16 29.36
C MET A 221 -12.65 -5.09 29.67
N LYS A 222 -13.21 -3.88 29.78
CA LYS A 222 -14.59 -3.63 30.22
C LYS A 222 -15.49 -3.14 29.09
N GLY A 223 -14.91 -2.71 27.97
CA GLY A 223 -15.65 -2.03 26.90
C GLY A 223 -16.03 -0.59 27.30
N PRO A 224 -16.73 0.13 26.40
CA PRO A 224 -17.23 1.47 26.70
C PRO A 224 -18.26 1.43 27.83
N GLU A 225 -18.21 2.38 28.77
CA GLU A 225 -19.16 2.46 29.88
C GLU A 225 -20.62 2.51 29.40
N TRP A 226 -20.86 3.26 28.33
CA TRP A 226 -22.19 3.37 27.72
C TRP A 226 -22.71 2.05 27.16
N LEU A 227 -21.88 1.05 26.87
CA LEU A 227 -22.34 -0.21 26.28
C LEU A 227 -23.29 -0.97 27.21
N THR A 228 -23.05 -0.85 28.52
CA THR A 228 -23.80 -1.58 29.56
C THR A 228 -25.24 -1.08 29.76
N ASP A 229 -25.51 0.20 29.48
CA ASP A 229 -26.82 0.82 29.68
C ASP A 229 -27.32 1.47 28.37
N LYS A 230 -28.40 0.90 27.84
CA LYS A 230 -29.06 1.37 26.61
C LYS A 230 -29.48 2.84 26.67
N SER A 231 -29.74 3.40 27.85
CA SER A 231 -30.10 4.81 27.99
C SER A 231 -28.91 5.75 27.70
N ASN A 232 -27.68 5.27 27.93
CA ASN A 232 -26.43 6.00 27.71
C ASN A 232 -25.86 5.76 26.31
N TRP A 233 -26.51 4.93 25.49
CA TRP A 233 -26.06 4.64 24.14
C TRP A 233 -25.92 5.94 23.33
N PRO A 234 -24.84 6.09 22.53
CA PRO A 234 -24.67 7.22 21.65
C PRO A 234 -25.93 7.43 20.81
N GLN A 235 -26.43 8.65 20.72
CA GLN A 235 -27.56 8.92 19.84
C GLN A 235 -27.07 8.89 18.40
N TRP A 236 -27.22 7.74 17.74
CA TRP A 236 -27.08 7.65 16.30
C TRP A 236 -28.27 8.39 15.70
N LYS A 237 -28.04 9.61 15.22
CA LYS A 237 -29.06 10.36 14.50
C LYS A 237 -29.45 9.50 13.29
N ASN A 238 -30.59 8.83 13.36
CA ASN A 238 -31.28 8.34 12.19
C ASN A 238 -31.67 9.57 11.37
N LYS A 239 -30.78 9.92 10.45
CA LYS A 239 -31.05 10.88 9.40
C LYS A 239 -30.47 10.28 8.13
N GLU A 240 -31.38 9.90 7.24
CA GLU A 240 -31.23 10.20 5.83
C GLU A 240 -30.40 11.48 5.67
N SER A 241 -29.31 11.41 4.92
CA SER A 241 -28.42 12.54 4.60
C SER A 241 -27.70 13.24 5.78
N HIS A 242 -26.61 12.62 6.25
CA HIS A 242 -25.40 13.36 6.61
C HIS A 242 -24.24 12.66 5.89
N ILE A 243 -23.93 13.01 4.64
CA ILE A 243 -23.05 14.15 4.34
C ILE A 243 -22.35 14.60 5.64
N LEU A 244 -21.27 13.90 5.99
CA LEU A 244 -20.15 14.57 6.62
C LEU A 244 -19.68 15.61 5.61
N SER A 245 -20.24 16.80 5.78
CA SER A 245 -19.66 18.05 5.38
C SER A 245 -18.28 18.17 6.06
N THR A 246 -17.29 17.49 5.49
CA THR A 246 -16.04 18.16 5.16
C THR A 246 -16.22 18.76 3.77
N THR A 247 -17.24 19.61 3.64
CA THR A 247 -17.40 20.51 2.51
C THR A 247 -16.48 21.67 2.82
N ILE A 248 -15.48 21.87 1.97
CA ILE A 248 -15.20 23.16 1.33
C ILE A 248 -15.93 24.32 2.03
N GLU A 249 -15.35 24.87 3.09
CA GLU A 249 -15.66 26.25 3.46
C GLU A 249 -14.75 27.11 2.60
N GLN A 250 -15.34 27.67 1.54
CA GLN A 250 -14.84 28.91 0.96
C GLN A 250 -14.67 29.92 2.09
N GLY A 251 -13.52 30.61 2.07
CA GLY A 251 -13.01 31.36 3.20
C GLY A 251 -14.01 32.33 3.85
N GLN A 252 -14.23 32.13 5.14
CA GLN A 252 -14.49 33.20 6.09
C GLN A 252 -13.74 32.90 7.38
N SER A 253 -12.89 33.84 7.78
CA SER A 253 -12.12 33.79 9.01
C SER A 253 -13.03 33.68 10.22
N THR A 254 -12.94 32.57 10.95
CA THR A 254 -13.24 32.55 12.38
C THR A 254 -12.12 31.80 13.10
N SER A 255 -11.61 32.43 14.15
CA SER A 255 -10.38 32.08 14.84
C SER A 255 -10.46 30.74 15.57
N GLU A 256 -9.68 29.76 15.12
CA GLU A 256 -9.47 28.49 15.80
C GLU A 256 -8.69 28.67 17.12
N PRO A 257 -8.99 27.86 18.15
CA PRO A 257 -8.17 27.80 19.36
C PRO A 257 -6.79 27.21 19.00
N GLN A 258 -5.75 28.02 19.15
CA GLN A 258 -4.37 27.62 18.88
C GLN A 258 -3.94 26.47 19.80
N GLN A 259 -4.07 25.23 19.34
CA GLN A 259 -3.14 24.20 19.77
C GLN A 259 -1.76 24.63 19.32
N LYS A 260 -0.84 24.76 20.28
CA LYS A 260 0.57 25.08 20.04
C LYS A 260 1.21 23.90 19.30
N ILE A 261 1.03 23.84 17.98
CA ILE A 261 1.78 22.95 17.10
C ILE A 261 3.25 23.32 17.33
N ARG A 262 4.00 22.44 17.99
CA ARG A 262 5.47 22.52 17.90
C ARG A 262 5.79 22.29 16.44
N SER A 263 6.16 23.34 15.72
CA SER A 263 6.62 23.24 14.34
C SER A 263 7.81 22.28 14.32
N TYR A 264 7.59 21.07 13.80
CA TYR A 264 8.70 20.19 13.47
C TYR A 264 9.34 20.76 12.22
N GLU A 265 10.44 21.49 12.41
CA GLU A 265 11.05 22.28 11.34
C GLU A 265 11.91 21.48 10.35
N GLY A 266 11.89 20.15 10.45
CA GLY A 266 12.68 19.27 9.60
C GLY A 266 14.15 19.21 9.97
N ILE A 267 14.81 18.10 9.64
CA ILE A 267 16.25 17.91 9.88
C ILE A 267 17.11 18.71 8.90
N SER A 268 16.55 19.09 7.74
CA SER A 268 17.23 19.89 6.72
C SER A 268 17.59 21.31 7.18
N LYS A 269 16.94 21.84 8.23
CA LYS A 269 17.38 23.10 8.87
C LYS A 269 18.68 22.99 9.64
N ILE A 270 18.98 21.81 10.18
CA ILE A 270 20.17 21.55 11.00
C ILE A 270 21.30 21.04 10.11
N MET A 271 20.96 20.20 9.15
CA MET A 271 21.91 19.58 8.23
C MET A 271 21.58 19.95 6.79
N ASP A 272 22.50 20.68 6.15
CA ASP A 272 22.43 20.87 4.71
C ASP A 272 22.87 19.58 3.99
N ILE A 273 21.91 18.93 3.36
CA ILE A 273 22.12 17.71 2.58
C ILE A 273 23.11 17.90 1.42
N GLN A 274 23.28 19.13 0.91
CA GLN A 274 24.19 19.39 -0.19
C GLN A 274 25.66 19.18 0.17
N ARG A 275 26.00 19.19 1.46
CA ARG A 275 27.37 18.99 1.95
C ARG A 275 27.82 17.53 1.93
N TYR A 276 26.91 16.60 1.65
CA TYR A 276 27.21 15.18 1.65
C TYR A 276 27.20 14.67 0.21
N SER A 277 28.10 13.73 -0.11
CA SER A 277 28.24 13.09 -1.42
C SER A 277 27.78 11.63 -1.43
N SER A 278 27.39 11.08 -0.26
CA SER A 278 26.97 9.69 -0.09
C SER A 278 25.80 9.60 0.88
N TYR A 279 24.75 8.88 0.48
CA TYR A 279 23.58 8.63 1.30
C TYR A 279 23.92 7.84 2.57
N GLN A 280 24.77 6.82 2.48
CA GLN A 280 25.20 6.05 3.65
C GLN A 280 25.99 6.92 4.64
N LYS A 281 26.83 7.83 4.13
CA LYS A 281 27.56 8.78 4.98
C LYS A 281 26.60 9.75 5.67
N LEU A 282 25.59 10.26 4.95
CA LEU A 282 24.53 11.10 5.51
C LEU A 282 23.80 10.39 6.65
N LEU A 283 23.31 9.16 6.42
CA LEU A 283 22.58 8.39 7.43
C LEU A 283 23.43 8.11 8.67
N ARG A 284 24.70 7.74 8.51
CA ARG A 284 25.60 7.49 9.63
C ARG A 284 25.86 8.75 10.46
N ILE A 285 26.06 9.89 9.81
CA ILE A 285 26.28 11.17 10.49
C ILE A 285 25.02 11.59 11.24
N THR A 286 23.85 11.51 10.60
CA THR A 286 22.56 11.78 11.25
C THR A 286 22.30 10.85 12.44
N ALA A 287 22.61 9.56 12.31
CA ALA A 287 22.47 8.59 13.39
C ALA A 287 23.40 8.91 14.57
N TYR A 288 24.66 9.30 14.30
CA TYR A 288 25.58 9.76 15.35
C TYR A 288 25.10 11.06 16.02
N MET A 289 24.48 11.98 15.28
CA MET A 289 23.87 13.18 15.87
C MET A 289 22.73 12.83 16.81
N TYR A 290 21.83 11.94 16.41
CA TYR A 290 20.76 11.46 17.30
C TYR A 290 21.30 10.72 18.52
N ARG A 291 22.33 9.88 18.34
CA ARG A 291 23.03 9.22 19.46
C ARG A 291 23.64 10.24 20.42
N PHE A 292 24.30 11.28 19.90
CA PHE A 292 24.85 12.35 20.72
C PHE A 292 23.74 13.05 21.53
N ILE A 293 22.63 13.42 20.90
CA ILE A 293 21.48 14.04 21.58
C ILE A 293 20.91 13.10 22.65
N ASN A 294 20.76 11.82 22.36
CA ASN A 294 20.31 10.81 23.32
C ASN A 294 21.27 10.72 24.52
N ASN A 295 22.57 10.65 24.24
CA ASN A 295 23.61 10.59 25.27
C ASN A 295 23.71 11.90 26.07
N CYS A 296 23.30 13.05 25.54
CA CYS A 296 23.19 14.28 26.33
C CYS A 296 21.95 14.29 27.24
N ARG A 297 20.89 13.57 26.89
CA ARG A 297 19.60 13.58 27.59
C ARG A 297 19.40 12.44 28.58
N ASN A 298 20.08 11.31 28.37
CA ASN A 298 19.90 10.08 29.15
C ASN A 298 21.20 9.68 29.85
N ASN A 299 21.08 8.98 30.99
CA ASN A 299 22.23 8.48 31.75
C ASN A 299 22.87 7.26 31.08
N ASP A 300 22.07 6.40 30.44
CA ASP A 300 22.56 5.24 29.70
C ASP A 300 23.13 5.67 28.36
N LYS A 301 24.47 5.65 28.26
CA LYS A 301 25.18 6.09 27.05
C LYS A 301 25.26 4.95 26.05
N LEU A 302 24.82 5.24 24.83
CA LEU A 302 25.05 4.36 23.68
C LEU A 302 26.49 4.56 23.19
N THR A 303 27.25 3.47 23.13
CA THR A 303 28.66 3.44 22.70
C THR A 303 28.90 2.36 21.64
N GLY A 304 30.03 2.41 20.93
CA GLY A 304 30.40 1.41 19.91
C GLY A 304 29.84 1.70 18.52
N ASN A 305 29.68 0.68 17.69
CA ASN A 305 29.18 0.84 16.32
C ASN A 305 27.71 1.27 16.28
N LEU A 306 27.29 1.93 15.19
CA LEU A 306 25.89 2.27 14.96
C LEU A 306 25.04 1.01 14.80
N SER A 307 23.95 0.92 15.55
CA SER A 307 22.96 -0.14 15.38
C SER A 307 22.12 0.09 14.12
N VAL A 308 21.52 -0.97 13.61
CA VAL A 308 20.59 -0.91 12.47
C VAL A 308 19.43 0.03 12.77
N ASN A 309 18.91 0.03 14.00
CA ASN A 309 17.80 0.88 14.42
C ASN A 309 18.14 2.38 14.38
N GLU A 310 19.37 2.75 14.74
CA GLU A 310 19.81 4.15 14.67
C GLU A 310 19.94 4.64 13.22
N ILE A 311 20.42 3.77 12.33
CA ILE A 311 20.47 4.05 10.88
C ILE A 311 19.06 4.16 10.30
N GLN A 312 18.14 3.28 10.71
CA GLN A 312 16.75 3.31 10.27
C GLN A 312 16.03 4.57 10.75
N THR A 313 16.25 4.97 12.01
CA THR A 313 15.71 6.22 12.56
C THR A 313 16.22 7.45 11.81
N ALA A 314 17.51 7.47 11.45
CA ALA A 314 18.09 8.50 10.59
C ALA A 314 17.41 8.53 9.21
N SER A 315 17.22 7.37 8.59
CA SER A 315 16.55 7.22 7.29
C SER A 315 15.11 7.74 7.34
N THR A 316 14.31 7.31 8.31
CA THR A 316 12.93 7.77 8.50
C THR A 316 12.85 9.28 8.71
N SER A 317 13.83 9.88 9.40
CA SER A 317 13.87 11.34 9.61
C SER A 317 14.03 12.11 8.30
N TRP A 318 14.92 11.66 7.42
CA TRP A 318 15.12 12.26 6.09
C TRP A 318 13.95 12.01 5.15
N ILE A 319 13.29 10.86 5.25
CA ILE A 319 12.05 10.57 4.49
C ILE A 319 10.94 11.52 4.92
N ARG A 320 10.70 11.68 6.23
CA ARG A 320 9.70 12.63 6.76
C ARG A 320 10.03 14.06 6.35
N ASP A 321 11.29 14.45 6.40
CA ASP A 321 11.75 15.77 5.93
C ASP A 321 11.46 15.96 4.43
N SER A 322 11.76 14.97 3.59
CA SER A 322 11.45 15.03 2.15
C SER A 322 9.95 15.03 1.85
N GLN A 323 9.14 14.42 2.70
CA GLN A 323 7.68 14.42 2.59
C GLN A 323 7.09 15.78 2.99
N LEU A 324 7.57 16.37 4.08
CA LEU A 324 7.21 17.73 4.51
C LEU A 324 7.52 18.79 3.44
N HIS A 325 8.59 18.59 2.68
CA HIS A 325 9.02 19.50 1.61
C HIS A 325 8.47 19.12 0.22
N SER A 326 7.63 18.09 0.11
CA SER A 326 6.93 17.80 -1.15
C SER A 326 5.66 18.66 -1.22
N PRO A 327 5.46 19.44 -2.30
CA PRO A 327 4.27 20.29 -2.42
C PRO A 327 3.02 19.42 -2.42
N CYS A 328 2.15 19.65 -1.43
CA CYS A 328 0.75 19.33 -1.53
C CYS A 328 0.13 20.53 -2.25
N ASP A 329 -0.20 20.40 -3.53
CA ASP A 329 -0.79 21.51 -4.30
C ASP A 329 -2.12 21.93 -3.67
N SER A 330 -2.07 23.05 -2.95
CA SER A 330 -3.22 23.88 -2.64
C SER A 330 -2.76 25.33 -2.60
N SER A 331 -3.03 26.04 -3.70
CA SER A 331 -3.06 27.50 -3.88
C SER A 331 -1.79 28.34 -3.62
N ASP A 332 -1.42 29.09 -4.67
CA ASP A 332 -0.35 30.10 -4.79
C ASP A 332 -0.26 31.16 -3.67
N ASN A 333 0.96 31.51 -3.24
CA ASN A 333 1.67 32.73 -3.66
C ASN A 333 2.84 33.06 -2.71
N THR A 334 3.95 33.54 -3.30
CA THR A 334 5.12 34.19 -2.67
C THR A 334 5.99 33.35 -1.72
N ILE A 335 7.23 33.08 -2.15
CA ILE A 335 8.51 33.31 -1.43
C ILE A 335 9.64 32.82 -2.36
N THR A 336 10.20 33.76 -3.11
CA THR A 336 11.40 33.62 -3.94
C THR A 336 12.64 33.86 -3.08
N SER A 337 13.27 32.78 -2.59
CA SER A 337 14.74 32.62 -2.50
C SER A 337 15.16 31.28 -1.88
N THR A 338 14.27 30.58 -1.17
CA THR A 338 14.57 29.26 -0.58
C THR A 338 14.18 28.06 -1.45
N ARG A 339 13.53 28.27 -2.60
CA ARG A 339 13.11 27.18 -3.52
C ARG A 339 14.29 26.42 -4.13
N LYS A 340 15.46 27.06 -4.36
CA LYS A 340 16.59 26.42 -5.05
C LYS A 340 17.25 25.32 -4.22
N ALA A 341 17.63 25.61 -2.98
CA ALA A 341 18.26 24.62 -2.09
C ALA A 341 17.32 23.46 -1.67
N LYS A 342 15.99 23.69 -1.69
CA LYS A 342 14.96 22.73 -1.25
C LYS A 342 14.64 21.66 -2.30
N THR A 343 14.65 22.01 -3.58
CA THR A 343 14.50 21.05 -4.69
C THR A 343 15.72 20.12 -4.78
N ASP A 344 16.91 20.66 -4.52
CA ASP A 344 18.16 19.91 -4.62
C ASP A 344 18.27 18.75 -3.62
N ALA A 345 17.62 18.85 -2.44
CA ALA A 345 17.63 17.79 -1.42
C ALA A 345 16.92 16.51 -1.89
N LYS A 346 15.71 16.67 -2.42
CA LYS A 346 14.87 15.58 -2.94
C LYS A 346 15.51 14.96 -4.17
N GLU A 347 16.06 15.77 -5.07
CA GLU A 347 16.78 15.28 -6.26
C GLU A 347 18.07 14.55 -5.90
N LYS A 348 18.80 15.00 -4.88
CA LYS A 348 20.04 14.35 -4.42
C LYS A 348 19.81 13.03 -3.70
N ILE A 349 18.76 12.92 -2.89
CA ILE A 349 18.34 11.62 -2.31
C ILE A 349 17.93 10.67 -3.45
N LYS A 350 17.15 11.15 -4.42
CA LYS A 350 16.78 10.37 -5.61
C LYS A 350 18.02 9.89 -6.39
N SER A 351 18.99 10.77 -6.64
CA SER A 351 20.21 10.42 -7.40
C SER A 351 21.11 9.42 -6.68
N TRP A 352 21.05 9.32 -5.34
CA TRP A 352 21.76 8.29 -4.58
C TRP A 352 21.03 6.96 -4.45
N ILE A 353 19.71 6.93 -4.62
CA ILE A 353 18.92 5.69 -4.56
C ILE A 353 18.92 4.97 -5.92
N GLN A 354 19.00 5.70 -7.04
CA GLN A 354 19.02 5.16 -8.40
C GLN A 354 20.16 4.15 -8.70
N PRO A 355 21.42 4.34 -8.24
CA PRO A 355 22.53 3.43 -8.54
C PRO A 355 22.41 2.04 -7.88
N PHE A 356 21.65 1.92 -6.78
CA PHE A 356 21.44 0.64 -6.09
C PHE A 356 20.46 -0.31 -6.80
N ARG A 357 19.92 0.10 -7.97
CA ARG A 357 19.10 -0.75 -8.86
C ARG A 357 19.88 -1.39 -10.01
N LYS A 358 21.18 -1.10 -10.15
CA LYS A 358 22.05 -1.70 -11.17
C LYS A 358 23.19 -2.48 -10.53
N THR A 359 22.86 -3.60 -9.90
CA THR A 359 23.76 -4.75 -9.69
C THR A 359 22.92 -5.98 -9.47
#